data_AF-A0A1G0RIQ7-F1
#
_entry.id   AF-A0A1G0RIQ7-F1
#
_cell.length_a   1.000
_cell.length_b   1.000
_cell.length_c   1.000
_cell.angle_alpha   90.00
_cell.angle_beta   90.00
_cell.angle_gamma   90.00
#
_symmetry.space_group_name_H-M   'P 1'
#
loop_
_entity.id
_entity.type
_entity.pdbx_description
1 polymer ?
#
loop_
_entity_poly.entity_id
_entity_poly.type
_entity_poly.pdbx_seq_one_letter_code
_entity_poly.pdbx_strand_id
1 'polypeptide(L)'
;MAVVDLESGKVITTLPIGGGVDGCVYDPKLHLVFCSNGDGTITVIKQESPNEFKVLDDIVTLKGAKTIAIDEKTHRVYTIGIIDGENNSKSFGVLILDRK
;
A
#
# COMPACT_ATOMS: atom_id res chain seq x y z
N MET A 1 9.57 -3.14 -4.24
CA MET A 1 8.69 -2.85 -5.39
C MET A 1 9.54 -2.55 -6.62
N ALA A 2 9.20 -3.08 -7.79
CA ALA A 2 9.81 -2.67 -9.06
C ALA A 2 8.84 -1.75 -9.82
N VAL A 3 9.36 -0.68 -10.41
CA VAL A 3 8.64 0.13 -11.40
C VAL A 3 9.06 -0.34 -12.77
N VAL A 4 8.11 -0.69 -13.62
CA VAL A 4 8.37 -1.27 -14.94
C VAL A 4 7.69 -0.41 -15.99
N ASP A 5 8.44 -0.04 -17.02
CA ASP A 5 7.89 0.48 -18.26
C ASP A 5 7.23 -0.68 -19.02
N LEU A 6 5.90 -0.61 -19.19
CA LEU A 6 5.15 -1.69 -19.83
C LEU A 6 5.35 -1.75 -21.36
N GLU A 7 5.73 -0.65 -22.00
CA GLU A 7 6.02 -0.65 -23.44
C GLU A 7 7.32 -1.39 -23.74
N SER A 8 8.36 -1.11 -22.96
CA SER A 8 9.68 -1.71 -23.15
C SER A 8 9.95 -2.95 -22.32
N GLY A 9 9.13 -3.22 -21.29
CA GLY A 9 9.34 -4.27 -20.30
C GLY A 9 10.52 -4.02 -19.35
N LYS A 10 11.14 -2.83 -19.40
CA LYS A 10 12.33 -2.52 -18.61
C LYS A 10 11.97 -2.07 -17.21
N VAL A 11 12.76 -2.52 -16.23
CA VAL A 11 12.71 -1.99 -14.88
C VAL A 11 13.31 -0.57 -14.88
N ILE A 12 12.49 0.42 -14.53
CA ILE A 12 12.90 1.82 -14.37
C ILE A 12 13.71 1.97 -13.08
N THR A 13 13.18 1.44 -11.97
CA THR A 13 13.83 1.47 -10.66
C THR A 13 13.27 0.38 -9.75
N THR A 14 13.98 0.09 -8.66
CA THR A 14 13.50 -0.74 -7.56
C THR A 14 13.56 0.05 -6.26
N LEU A 15 12.53 -0.09 -5.44
CA LEU A 15 12.39 0.59 -4.16
C LEU A 15 12.20 -0.44 -3.05
N PRO A 16 12.79 -0.21 -1.86
CA PRO A 16 12.49 -1.05 -0.71
C PRO A 16 11.02 -0.88 -0.30
N ILE A 17 10.42 -1.98 0.14
CA ILE A 17 9.07 -2.05 0.74
C ILE A 17 9.11 -3.10 1.86
N GLY A 18 8.08 -3.12 2.70
CA GLY A 18 7.89 -4.21 3.67
C GLY A 18 7.76 -5.60 3.04
N GLY A 19 7.92 -6.62 3.87
CA GLY A 19 7.93 -8.03 3.48
C GLY A 19 6.55 -8.60 3.19
N GLY A 20 6.48 -9.46 2.16
CA GLY A 20 5.28 -10.24 1.85
C GLY A 20 4.13 -9.41 1.28
N VAL A 21 4.41 -8.46 0.39
CA VAL A 21 3.39 -7.69 -0.34
C VAL A 21 2.49 -8.59 -1.20
N ASP A 22 1.19 -8.35 -1.21
CA ASP A 22 0.26 -8.95 -2.19
C ASP A 22 -0.40 -7.91 -3.10
N GLY A 23 -0.41 -6.62 -2.72
CA GLY A 23 -1.09 -5.58 -3.48
C GLY A 23 -0.47 -4.20 -3.34
N CYS A 24 -0.55 -3.41 -4.41
CA CYS A 24 -0.28 -1.98 -4.40
C CYS A 24 -1.38 -1.22 -5.15
N VAL A 25 -1.66 0.01 -4.72
CA VAL A 25 -2.60 0.94 -5.38
C VAL A 25 -1.91 2.27 -5.65
N TYR A 26 -2.35 2.98 -6.68
CA TYR A 26 -1.81 4.28 -7.07
C TYR A 26 -2.89 5.35 -6.99
N ASP A 27 -2.57 6.48 -6.35
CA ASP A 27 -3.35 7.70 -6.38
C ASP A 27 -2.83 8.62 -7.49
N PRO A 28 -3.54 8.78 -8.61
CA PRO A 28 -3.06 9.56 -9.75
C PRO A 28 -3.07 11.06 -9.50
N LYS A 29 -3.88 11.56 -8.56
CA LYS A 29 -3.94 13.00 -8.24
C LYS A 29 -2.82 13.41 -7.29
N LEU A 30 -2.50 12.54 -6.34
CA LEU A 30 -1.43 12.78 -5.37
C LEU A 30 -0.09 12.18 -5.80
N HIS A 31 -0.05 11.41 -6.88
CA HIS A 31 1.14 10.69 -7.34
C HIS A 31 1.73 9.80 -6.24
N LEU A 32 0.89 9.07 -5.51
CA LEU A 32 1.30 8.21 -4.40
C LEU A 32 1.01 6.75 -4.73
N VAL A 33 1.98 5.87 -4.47
CA VAL A 33 1.81 4.42 -4.50
C VAL A 33 1.78 3.93 -3.05
N PHE A 34 0.83 3.07 -2.74
CA PHE A 34 0.71 2.40 -1.44
C PHE A 34 0.84 0.90 -1.66
N CYS A 35 1.76 0.25 -0.96
CA CYS A 35 1.94 -1.20 -1.03
C CYS A 35 1.62 -1.85 0.32
N SER A 36 0.63 -2.73 0.36
CA SER A 36 0.22 -3.45 1.58
C SER A 36 1.04 -4.70 1.78
N ASN A 37 1.83 -4.71 2.86
CA ASN A 37 2.83 -5.71 3.15
C ASN A 37 2.38 -6.67 4.27
N GLY A 38 2.68 -7.95 4.11
CA GLY A 38 2.34 -9.00 5.06
C GLY A 38 3.00 -8.90 6.42
N ASP A 39 4.10 -8.16 6.52
CA ASP A 39 4.76 -7.85 7.78
C ASP A 39 3.96 -6.88 8.67
N GLY A 40 2.85 -6.33 8.17
CA GLY A 40 2.01 -5.40 8.91
C GLY A 40 2.38 -3.94 8.65
N THR A 41 2.93 -3.62 7.49
CA THR A 41 3.19 -2.25 7.05
C THR A 41 2.45 -1.93 5.74
N ILE A 42 2.15 -0.65 5.52
CA ILE A 42 1.88 -0.11 4.18
C ILE A 42 3.02 0.84 3.84
N THR A 43 3.82 0.49 2.82
CA THR A 43 4.86 1.40 2.33
C THR A 43 4.24 2.46 1.43
N VAL A 44 4.50 3.73 1.73
CA VAL A 44 4.05 4.89 0.96
C VAL A 44 5.18 5.42 0.09
N ILE A 45 4.94 5.54 -1.20
CA ILE A 45 5.92 5.95 -2.19
C ILE A 45 5.37 7.13 -2.98
N LYS A 46 6.17 8.17 -3.18
CA LYS A 46 5.85 9.30 -4.08
C LYS A 46 6.47 9.05 -5.44
N GLN A 47 5.69 9.22 -6.50
CA GLN A 47 6.22 9.45 -7.84
C GLN A 47 6.50 10.96 -7.98
N GLU A 48 7.77 11.34 -8.06
CA GLU A 48 8.21 12.73 -8.22
C GLU A 48 8.26 13.14 -9.70
N SER A 49 8.58 12.17 -10.57
CA SER A 49 8.52 12.32 -12.04
C SER A 49 8.20 10.95 -12.68
N PRO A 50 8.00 10.85 -14.02
CA PRO A 50 7.74 9.57 -14.68
C PRO A 50 8.74 8.45 -14.33
N ASN A 51 10.00 8.81 -14.05
CA ASN A 51 11.08 7.86 -13.78
C ASN A 51 11.69 7.98 -12.38
N GLU A 52 11.18 8.87 -11.54
CA GLU A 52 11.75 9.15 -10.21
C GLU A 52 10.72 8.89 -9.12
N PHE A 53 11.11 8.07 -8.15
CA PHE A 53 10.24 7.60 -7.09
C PHE A 53 10.98 7.62 -5.76
N LYS A 54 10.26 7.94 -4.69
CA LYS A 54 10.83 8.11 -3.35
C LYS A 54 9.93 7.45 -2.31
N VAL A 55 10.51 6.59 -1.46
CA VAL A 55 9.81 6.09 -0.27
C VAL A 55 9.62 7.25 0.70
N LEU A 56 8.38 7.47 1.13
CA LEU A 56 8.03 8.52 2.08
C LEU A 56 7.92 8.00 3.50
N ASP A 57 7.27 6.86 3.69
CA ASP A 57 6.94 6.34 5.02
C ASP A 57 6.55 4.85 4.96
N ASP A 58 6.58 4.20 6.13
CA ASP A 58 5.99 2.88 6.37
C ASP A 58 4.93 3.00 7.47
N ILE A 59 3.66 2.90 7.09
CA ILE A 59 2.55 3.01 8.04
C ILE A 59 2.30 1.65 8.67
N VAL A 60 2.32 1.58 10.00
CA VAL A 60 2.00 0.35 10.75
C VAL A 60 0.51 0.00 10.58
N THR A 61 0.24 -1.26 10.27
CA THR A 61 -1.09 -1.86 10.15
C THR A 61 -1.14 -3.19 10.92
N LEU A 62 -1.91 -4.18 10.44
CA LEU A 62 -2.00 -5.51 11.03
C LEU A 62 -1.19 -6.51 10.22
N LYS A 63 -0.42 -7.35 10.89
CA LYS A 63 0.30 -8.45 10.24
C LYS A 63 -0.67 -9.31 9.42
N GLY A 64 -0.34 -9.54 8.15
CA GLY A 64 -1.18 -10.27 7.20
C GLY A 64 -2.28 -9.45 6.51
N ALA A 65 -2.42 -8.14 6.78
CA ALA A 65 -3.33 -7.26 6.05
C ALA A 65 -2.77 -6.88 4.67
N LYS A 66 -2.89 -7.81 3.71
CA LYS A 66 -2.20 -7.73 2.41
C LYS A 66 -3.09 -7.33 1.23
N THR A 67 -4.39 -7.17 1.45
CA THR A 67 -5.31 -6.65 0.43
C THR A 67 -5.37 -5.13 0.52
N ILE A 68 -5.61 -4.43 -0.59
CA ILE A 68 -5.62 -2.97 -0.57
C ILE A 68 -6.54 -2.41 -1.65
N ALA A 69 -7.25 -1.32 -1.32
CA ALA A 69 -8.06 -0.53 -2.23
C ALA A 69 -7.89 0.97 -1.93
N ILE A 70 -8.15 1.81 -2.92
CA ILE A 70 -8.11 3.27 -2.77
C ILE A 70 -9.42 3.89 -3.27
N ASP A 71 -9.91 4.89 -2.55
CA ASP A 71 -10.89 5.85 -3.07
C ASP A 71 -10.17 7.13 -3.52
N GLU A 72 -9.97 7.29 -4.82
CA GLU A 72 -9.26 8.43 -5.43
C GLU A 72 -10.00 9.78 -5.31
N LYS A 73 -11.27 9.77 -4.86
CA LYS A 73 -12.01 11.01 -4.59
C LYS A 73 -11.65 11.56 -3.22
N THR A 74 -11.51 10.67 -2.24
CA THR A 74 -11.23 11.04 -0.85
C THR A 74 -9.77 10.81 -0.45
N HIS A 75 -8.98 10.17 -1.32
CA HIS A 75 -7.59 9.77 -1.09
C HIS A 75 -7.43 8.77 0.07
N ARG A 76 -8.50 8.03 0.38
CA ARG A 76 -8.52 7.03 1.45
C ARG A 76 -8.01 5.70 0.96
N VAL A 77 -7.14 5.09 1.76
CA VAL A 77 -6.65 3.73 1.54
C VAL A 77 -7.33 2.78 2.52
N TYR A 78 -7.77 1.65 2.01
CA TYR A 78 -8.44 0.60 2.76
C TYR A 78 -7.64 -0.69 2.67
N THR A 79 -7.46 -1.38 3.78
CA THR A 79 -6.91 -2.75 3.81
C THR A 79 -7.77 -3.60 4.75
N ILE A 80 -7.72 -4.92 4.59
CA ILE A 80 -8.47 -5.87 5.40
C ILE A 80 -7.49 -6.71 6.21
N GLY A 81 -7.68 -6.74 7.52
CA GLY A 81 -6.88 -7.53 8.46
C GLY A 81 -7.75 -8.36 9.39
N ILE A 82 -7.11 -9.32 10.08
CA ILE A 82 -7.76 -10.09 11.14
C ILE A 82 -7.77 -9.23 12.40
N ILE A 83 -8.96 -8.93 12.91
CA ILE A 83 -9.20 -8.22 14.16
C ILE A 83 -9.83 -9.16 15.19
N ASP A 84 -9.72 -8.78 16.47
CA ASP A 84 -10.50 -9.41 17.53
C ASP A 84 -11.98 -9.01 17.38
N GLY A 85 -12.85 -10.02 17.32
CA GLY A 85 -14.29 -9.88 17.34
C GLY A 85 -14.87 -10.14 18.73
N GLU A 86 -16.19 -10.06 18.85
CA GLU A 86 -16.88 -10.39 20.10
C GLU A 86 -16.63 -11.86 20.52
N ASN A 87 -16.68 -12.12 21.83
CA ASN A 87 -16.53 -13.46 22.41
C ASN A 87 -15.21 -14.18 22.03
N ASN A 88 -14.10 -13.45 21.95
CA ASN A 88 -12.77 -13.96 21.56
C ASN A 88 -12.74 -14.61 20.16
N SER A 89 -13.67 -14.27 19.28
CA SER A 89 -13.64 -14.71 17.89
C SER A 89 -12.64 -13.88 17.06
N LYS A 90 -12.16 -14.44 15.95
CA LYS A 90 -11.40 -13.68 14.95
C LYS A 90 -12.34 -13.28 13.82
N SER A 91 -12.24 -12.03 13.37
CA SER A 91 -13.06 -11.48 12.28
C SER A 91 -12.21 -10.70 11.29
N PHE A 92 -12.72 -10.51 10.08
CA PHE A 92 -12.12 -9.57 9.12
C PHE A 92 -12.63 -8.15 9.40
N GLY A 93 -11.70 -7.22 9.60
CA GLY A 93 -11.98 -5.80 9.80
C GLY A 93 -11.43 -4.95 8.66
N VAL A 94 -12.13 -3.86 8.34
CA VAL A 94 -11.64 -2.84 7.40
C VAL A 94 -10.81 -1.82 8.18
N LEU A 95 -9.54 -1.68 7.81
CA LEU A 95 -8.66 -0.64 8.29
C LEU A 95 -8.72 0.52 7.31
N ILE A 96 -9.05 1.71 7.82
CA ILE A 96 -9.13 2.94 7.04
C ILE A 96 -7.91 3.79 7.39
N LEU A 97 -7.09 4.07 6.38
CA LEU A 97 -6.00 5.01 6.50
C LEU A 97 -6.45 6.35 5.95
N ASP A 98 -6.77 7.26 6.87
CA ASP A 98 -6.99 8.67 6.59
C ASP A 98 -5.66 9.41 6.70
N ARG A 99 -5.36 10.25 5.71
CA ARG A 99 -4.28 11.23 5.86
C ARG A 99 -4.84 12.43 6.64
N LYS A 100 -4.29 12.70 7.82
CA LYS A 100 -4.44 14.01 8.50
C LYS A 100 -3.56 15.06 7.81
#